data_AF-A0ABD3XTG6-F1
#
_entry.id   AF-A0ABD3XTG6-F1
#
_cell.length_a   1.000
_cell.length_b   1.000
_cell.length_c   1.000
_cell.angle_alpha   90.00
_cell.angle_beta   90.00
_cell.angle_gamma   90.00
#
_symmetry.space_group_name_H-M   'P 1'
#
loop_
_entity.id
_entity.type
_entity.pdbx_description
1 polymer ?
#
loop_
_entity_poly.entity_id
_entity_poly.type
_entity_poly.pdbx_seq_one_letter_code
_entity_poly.pdbx_strand_id
1 'polypeptide(L)'
;KLHETVLNRTLLDMMKYLNIGVVMMYIQQKELFDEVTLRDIKEQRTATKAISLLTDQLKQRGQDTYEKFKECLIQAKREDLKKILEEEEKIVAAEMK
;
A
#
# COMPACT_ATOMS: atom_id res chain seq x y z
N LYS A 1 -5.99 17.88 -12.61
CA LYS A 1 -6.18 17.06 -13.84
C LYS A 1 -4.94 16.24 -14.21
N LEU A 2 -3.82 16.80 -14.70
CA LEU A 2 -2.64 15.98 -15.10
C LEU A 2 -1.97 15.25 -13.92
N HIS A 3 -1.79 15.93 -12.78
CA HIS A 3 -1.22 15.31 -11.56
C HIS A 3 -2.05 14.15 -11.02
N GLU A 4 -3.39 14.22 -11.12
CA GLU A 4 -4.30 13.16 -10.65
C GLU A 4 -4.24 11.92 -11.52
N THR A 5 -4.12 12.09 -12.85
CA THR A 5 -3.99 10.98 -13.79
C THR A 5 -2.65 10.27 -13.65
N VAL A 6 -1.56 11.02 -13.46
CA VAL A 6 -0.24 10.47 -13.18
C VAL A 6 -0.26 9.71 -11.85
N LEU A 7 -0.89 10.29 -10.82
CA LEU A 7 -0.97 9.67 -9.51
C LEU A 7 -1.74 8.34 -9.53
N ASN A 8 -2.92 8.30 -10.15
CA ASN A 8 -3.70 7.07 -10.31
C ASN A 8 -2.87 5.98 -11.02
N ARG A 9 -2.14 6.35 -12.09
CA ARG A 9 -1.32 5.40 -12.85
C ARG A 9 -0.14 4.89 -12.03
N THR A 10 0.61 5.78 -11.38
CA THR A 10 1.74 5.41 -10.52
C THR A 10 1.29 4.56 -9.33
N LEU A 11 0.14 4.85 -8.71
CA LEU A 11 -0.39 4.01 -7.63
C LEU A 11 -0.84 2.65 -8.12
N LEU A 12 -1.57 2.57 -9.24
CA LEU A 12 -1.91 1.29 -9.86
C LEU A 12 -0.66 0.46 -10.19
N ASP A 13 0.39 1.09 -10.71
CA ASP A 13 1.64 0.40 -11.04
C ASP A 13 2.42 0.00 -9.78
N MET A 14 2.53 0.85 -8.76
CA MET A 14 3.17 0.50 -7.49
C MET A 14 2.44 -0.64 -6.77
N MET A 15 1.12 -0.63 -6.81
CA MET A 15 0.28 -1.64 -6.16
C MET A 15 0.30 -3.00 -6.87
N LYS A 16 0.82 -3.09 -8.11
CA LYS A 16 1.16 -4.39 -8.73
C LYS A 16 2.33 -5.07 -8.03
N TYR A 17 3.21 -4.30 -7.40
CA TYR A 17 4.45 -4.77 -6.78
C TYR A 17 4.46 -4.66 -5.25
N LEU A 18 3.29 -4.38 -4.66
CA LEU A 18 3.07 -4.21 -3.24
C LEU A 18 1.89 -5.04 -2.79
N ASN A 19 2.01 -5.67 -1.62
CA ASN A 19 0.88 -6.31 -0.98
C ASN A 19 -0.09 -5.25 -0.43
N ILE A 20 -1.27 -5.12 -1.05
CA ILE A 20 -2.34 -4.20 -0.61
C ILE A 20 -2.70 -4.38 0.86
N GLY A 21 -2.67 -5.60 1.39
CA GLY A 21 -2.94 -5.87 2.81
C GLY A 21 -1.93 -5.21 3.73
N VAL A 22 -0.64 -5.26 3.36
CA VAL A 22 0.45 -4.62 4.11
C VAL A 22 0.33 -3.09 4.01
N VAL A 23 0.00 -2.55 2.84
CA VAL A 23 -0.26 -1.12 2.66
C VAL A 23 -1.42 -0.66 3.55
N MET A 24 -2.55 -1.39 3.55
CA MET A 24 -3.72 -1.07 4.36
C MET A 24 -3.44 -1.16 5.87
N MET A 25 -2.56 -2.06 6.30
CA MET A 25 -2.11 -2.13 7.69
C MET A 25 -1.40 -0.84 8.12
N TYR A 26 -0.47 -0.33 7.31
CA TYR A 26 0.26 0.91 7.63
C TYR A 26 -0.64 2.16 7.54
N ILE A 27 -1.57 2.19 6.58
CA ILE A 27 -2.60 3.23 6.50
C ILE A 27 -3.42 3.29 7.80
N GLN A 28 -3.82 2.12 8.32
CA GLN A 28 -4.58 2.02 9.57
C GLN A 28 -3.73 2.44 10.78
N GLN A 29 -2.47 1.99 10.87
CA GLN A 29 -1.56 2.34 11.96
C GLN A 29 -1.27 3.84 12.06
N LYS A 30 -1.21 4.54 10.91
CA LYS A 30 -0.99 5.99 10.86
C LYS A 30 -2.29 6.79 10.89
N GLU A 31 -3.44 6.14 11.08
CA GLU A 31 -4.75 6.77 11.20
C GLU A 31 -5.07 7.70 10.01
N LEU A 32 -4.68 7.30 8.80
CA LEU A 32 -4.88 8.13 7.59
C LEU A 32 -6.35 8.34 7.25
N PHE A 33 -7.18 7.36 7.59
CA PHE A 33 -8.61 7.37 7.36
C PHE A 33 -9.35 6.82 8.59
N ASP A 34 -10.60 7.23 8.73
CA ASP A 34 -11.51 6.65 9.73
C ASP A 34 -11.85 5.19 9.41
N GLU A 35 -12.39 4.48 10.40
CA GLU A 35 -12.73 3.06 10.28
C GLU A 35 -13.76 2.76 9.20
N VAL A 36 -14.68 3.69 8.92
CA VAL A 36 -15.71 3.53 7.89
C VAL A 36 -15.06 3.54 6.52
N THR A 37 -14.24 4.53 6.24
CA THR A 37 -13.49 4.65 4.99
C THR A 37 -12.56 3.44 4.79
N LEU A 38 -11.88 2.99 5.84
CA LEU A 38 -11.02 1.80 5.77
C LEU A 38 -11.81 0.53 5.46
N ARG A 39 -13.00 0.38 6.06
CA ARG A 39 -13.91 -0.74 5.80
C ARG A 39 -14.36 -0.73 4.34
N ASP A 40 -14.81 0.42 3.84
CA ASP A 40 -15.26 0.57 2.46
C ASP A 40 -14.16 0.20 1.45
N ILE A 41 -12.90 0.58 1.73
CA ILE A 41 -11.75 0.19 0.90
C ILE A 41 -11.49 -1.32 0.98
N LYS A 42 -11.55 -1.93 2.16
CA LYS A 42 -11.30 -3.36 2.37
C LYS A 42 -12.40 -4.25 1.76
N GLU A 43 -13.65 -3.78 1.71
CA GLU A 43 -14.79 -4.53 1.18
C GLU A 43 -14.88 -4.52 -0.35
N GLN A 44 -13.97 -3.81 -1.04
CA GLN A 44 -13.95 -3.78 -2.50
C GLN A 44 -13.62 -5.16 -3.08
N ARG A 45 -14.46 -5.63 -4.00
CA ARG A 45 -14.35 -6.97 -4.62
C ARG A 45 -13.08 -7.19 -5.43
N THR A 46 -12.40 -6.12 -5.86
CA THR A 46 -11.16 -6.22 -6.63
C THR A 46 -10.13 -5.23 -6.10
N ALA A 47 -8.86 -5.61 -6.18
CA ALA A 47 -7.75 -4.73 -5.82
C ALA A 47 -7.80 -3.40 -6.59
N THR A 48 -8.14 -3.43 -7.89
CA THR A 48 -8.30 -2.23 -8.71
C THR A 48 -9.35 -1.28 -8.16
N LYS A 49 -10.50 -1.79 -7.69
CA LYS A 49 -11.54 -0.97 -7.09
C LYS A 49 -11.12 -0.42 -5.72
N ALA A 50 -10.45 -1.23 -4.90
CA ALA A 50 -9.87 -0.80 -3.63
C ALA A 50 -8.88 0.36 -3.83
N ILE A 51 -7.97 0.24 -4.80
CA ILE A 51 -6.97 1.25 -5.14
C ILE A 51 -7.63 2.51 -5.68
N SER A 52 -8.66 2.38 -6.53
CA SER A 52 -9.41 3.53 -7.03
C SER A 52 -10.05 4.30 -5.89
N LEU A 53 -10.78 3.61 -5.00
CA LEU A 53 -11.43 4.23 -3.86
C LEU A 53 -10.43 4.88 -2.91
N LEU A 54 -9.33 4.18 -2.59
CA LEU A 54 -8.23 4.74 -1.80
C LEU A 54 -7.68 6.02 -2.43
N THR A 55 -7.49 6.04 -3.74
CA THR A 55 -6.95 7.22 -4.42
C THR A 55 -7.93 8.38 -4.43
N ASP A 56 -9.23 8.10 -4.56
CA ASP A 56 -10.26 9.13 -4.48
C ASP A 56 -10.36 9.73 -3.06
N GLN A 57 -10.21 8.90 -2.02
CA GLN A 57 -10.11 9.37 -0.64
C GLN A 57 -8.86 10.22 -0.39
N LEU A 58 -7.72 9.84 -0.96
CA LEU A 58 -6.48 10.63 -0.87
C LEU A 58 -6.61 11.99 -1.55
N LYS A 59 -7.31 12.09 -2.69
CA LYS A 59 -7.52 13.37 -3.40
C LYS A 59 -8.39 14.35 -2.62
N GLN A 60 -9.35 13.83 -1.87
CA GLN A 60 -10.22 14.65 -1.01
C GLN A 60 -9.48 15.18 0.22
N ARG A 61 -8.32 14.58 0.53
CA ARG A 61 -7.48 14.97 1.67
C ARG A 61 -6.29 15.82 1.20
N GLY A 62 -5.84 16.72 2.06
CA GLY A 62 -4.76 17.65 1.74
C GLY A 62 -3.39 16.99 1.59
N GLN A 63 -2.40 17.80 1.21
CA GLN A 63 -1.00 17.38 0.97
C GLN A 63 -0.40 16.56 2.13
N ASP A 64 -0.71 16.90 3.38
CA ASP A 64 -0.17 16.20 4.55
C ASP A 64 -0.58 14.73 4.61
N THR A 65 -1.82 14.42 4.23
CA THR A 65 -2.29 13.03 4.16
C THR A 65 -1.57 12.28 3.05
N TYR A 66 -1.30 12.98 1.94
CA TYR A 66 -0.58 12.42 0.82
C TYR A 66 0.88 12.06 1.18
N GLU A 67 1.58 12.92 1.92
CA GLU A 67 2.93 12.61 2.39
C GLU A 67 2.95 11.41 3.36
N LYS A 68 2.03 11.38 4.33
CA LYS A 68 1.87 10.21 5.23
C LYS A 68 1.60 8.92 4.46
N PHE A 69 0.82 9.00 3.39
CA PHE A 69 0.55 7.85 2.53
C PHE A 69 1.79 7.37 1.77
N LYS A 70 2.65 8.28 1.28
CA LYS A 70 3.94 7.87 0.69
C LYS A 70 4.79 7.10 1.69
N GLU A 71 4.82 7.52 2.95
CA GLU A 71 5.52 6.79 4.01
C GLU A 71 4.94 5.38 4.19
N CYS A 72 3.62 5.21 4.16
CA CYS A 72 2.99 3.88 4.19
C CYS A 72 3.48 2.98 3.05
N LEU A 73 3.55 3.52 1.84
CA LEU A 73 4.00 2.76 0.66
C LEU A 73 5.47 2.33 0.79
N ILE A 74 6.33 3.22 1.28
CA ILE A 74 7.75 2.92 1.50
C ILE A 74 7.91 1.85 2.59
N GLN A 75 7.18 1.96 3.69
CA GLN A 75 7.22 0.98 4.78
C GLN A 75 6.71 -0.38 4.31
N ALA A 76 5.60 -0.42 3.58
CA ALA A 76 5.09 -1.66 2.99
C ALA A 76 6.11 -2.32 2.07
N LYS A 77 6.80 -1.55 1.22
CA LYS A 77 7.82 -2.12 0.33
C LYS A 77 9.00 -2.70 1.10
N ARG A 78 9.46 -2.01 2.15
CA ARG A 78 10.57 -2.46 3.00
C ARG A 78 10.22 -3.77 3.70
N GLU A 79 9.01 -3.87 4.23
CA GLU A 79 8.53 -5.08 4.88
C GLU A 79 8.43 -6.26 3.91
N ASP A 80 7.89 -6.04 2.70
CA ASP A 80 7.83 -7.06 1.66
C ASP A 80 9.25 -7.54 1.26
N LEU A 81 10.19 -6.62 1.08
CA LEU A 81 11.59 -6.97 0.77
C LEU A 81 12.28 -7.71 1.91
N LYS A 82 12.03 -7.32 3.16
CA LYS A 82 12.60 -7.98 4.35
C LYS A 82 12.17 -9.46 4.40
N LYS A 83 10.89 -9.74 4.16
CA LYS A 83 10.37 -11.12 4.15
C LYS A 83 11.00 -11.99 3.07
N ILE A 84 11.18 -11.44 1.87
CA ILE A 84 11.86 -12.14 0.77
C ILE A 84 13.29 -12.52 1.20
N LEU A 85 14.04 -11.57 1.78
CA LEU A 85 15.40 -11.83 2.24
C LEU A 85 15.43 -12.90 3.35
N GLU A 86 14.52 -12.84 4.32
CA GLU A 86 14.41 -13.84 5.39
C GLU A 86 14.03 -15.24 4.87
N GLU A 87 13.28 -15.34 3.77
CA GLU A 87 12.95 -16.61 3.12
C GLU A 87 14.16 -17.19 2.39
N GLU A 88 14.89 -16.37 1.63
CA GLU A 88 16.13 -16.78 0.95
C GLU A 88 17.20 -17.25 1.95
N GLU A 89 17.37 -16.54 3.09
CA GLU A 89 18.29 -16.95 4.15
C GLU A 89 17.97 -18.34 4.71
N LYS A 90 16.68 -18.67 4.85
CA LYS A 90 16.25 -20.00 5.31
C LYS A 90 16.54 -21.10 4.29
N ILE A 91 16.38 -20.81 3.00
CA ILE A 91 16.68 -21.75 1.92
C ILE A 91 18.19 -22.07 1.93
N VAL A 92 19.04 -21.04 1.95
CA VAL A 92 20.50 -21.23 2.01
C VAL A 92 20.91 -22.01 3.27
N ALA A 93 20.34 -21.68 4.43
CA ALA A 93 20.63 -22.40 5.68
C ALA A 93 20.18 -23.87 5.65
N ALA A 94 19.18 -24.23 4.84
CA ALA A 94 18.73 -25.60 4.65
C ALA A 94 19.61 -26.38 3.67
N GLU A 95 20.15 -25.74 2.63
CA GLU A 95 21.05 -26.37 1.65
C GLU A 95 22.47 -26.61 2.17
N MET A 96 22.91 -25.86 3.18
CA MET A 96 24.22 -26.02 3.81
C MET A 96 24.28 -27.11 4.90
N LYS A 97 23.17 -27.81 5.16
CA LYS A 97 23.08 -28.93 6.11
C LYS A 97 23.05 -30.27 5.39
#